data_AF-F8PY08-F1
#
_entry.id   AF-F8PY08-F1
#
_cell.length_a   1.000
_cell.length_b   1.000
_cell.length_c   1.000
_cell.angle_alpha   90.00
_cell.angle_beta   90.00
_cell.angle_gamma   90.00
#
_symmetry.space_group_name_H-M   'P 1'
#
loop_
_entity.id
_entity.type
_entity.pdbx_description
1 polymer ?
#
loop_
_entity_poly.entity_id
_entity_poly.type
_entity_poly.pdbx_seq_one_letter_code
_entity_poly.pdbx_strand_id
1 'polypeptide(L)'
;GPYSVVHHPGYTATGTFQVGIFLMHSYAGSWLRSSGVTDNLWARATIIAWADLMSTSTIVLFMRYPAEDEMMKKEFGKEWEEWAGRVKYWLIPGIY
;
A
#
# COMPACT_ATOMS: atom_id res chain seq x y z
N GLY A 1 -12.80 -13.51 -7.19
CA GLY A 1 -12.72 -12.22 -6.46
C GLY A 1 -11.39 -11.55 -6.78
N PRO A 2 -10.96 -10.48 -6.09
CA PRO A 2 -9.71 -9.77 -6.42
C PRO A 2 -8.45 -10.66 -6.52
N TYR A 3 -8.39 -11.73 -5.72
CA TYR A 3 -7.35 -12.78 -5.78
C TYR A 3 -7.32 -13.62 -7.08
N SER A 4 -8.28 -13.44 -7.99
CA SER A 4 -8.22 -14.04 -9.34
C SER A 4 -7.50 -13.13 -10.34
N VAL A 5 -7.05 -11.95 -9.92
CA VAL A 5 -6.38 -10.96 -10.77
C VAL A 5 -4.94 -10.73 -10.31
N VAL A 6 -4.72 -10.54 -9.00
CA VAL A 6 -3.40 -10.32 -8.39
C VAL A 6 -3.21 -11.18 -7.15
N HIS A 7 -1.96 -11.48 -6.77
CA HIS A 7 -1.64 -12.24 -5.57
C HIS A 7 -2.04 -11.50 -4.29
N HIS A 8 -1.74 -10.20 -4.20
CA HIS A 8 -1.96 -9.41 -2.99
C HIS A 8 -2.85 -8.18 -3.24
N PRO A 9 -4.15 -8.38 -3.53
CA PRO A 9 -5.07 -7.28 -3.81
C PRO A 9 -5.19 -6.27 -2.65
N GLY A 10 -5.03 -6.73 -1.41
CA GLY A 10 -4.99 -5.86 -0.23
C GLY A 10 -3.78 -4.92 -0.21
N TYR A 11 -2.63 -5.36 -0.72
CA TYR A 11 -1.42 -4.54 -0.79
C TYR A 11 -1.58 -3.46 -1.86
N THR A 12 -2.13 -3.83 -3.02
CA THR A 12 -2.51 -2.89 -4.08
C THR A 12 -3.48 -1.82 -3.56
N ALA A 13 -4.50 -2.24 -2.81
CA ALA A 13 -5.47 -1.32 -2.19
C ALA A 13 -4.79 -0.37 -1.20
N THR A 14 -3.93 -0.89 -0.31
CA THR A 14 -3.18 -0.07 0.66
C THR A 14 -2.28 0.95 -0.03
N GLY A 15 -1.50 0.54 -1.04
CA GLY A 15 -0.64 1.46 -1.79
C GLY A 15 -1.43 2.55 -2.51
N THR A 16 -2.54 2.17 -3.16
CA THR A 16 -3.42 3.12 -3.86
C THR A 16 -4.08 4.10 -2.88
N PHE A 17 -4.55 3.60 -1.74
CA PHE A 17 -5.13 4.40 -0.68
C PHE A 17 -4.13 5.42 -0.11
N GLN A 18 -2.89 4.98 0.14
CA GLN A 18 -1.82 5.84 0.64
C GLN A 18 -1.51 7.00 -0.33
N VAL A 19 -1.41 6.69 -1.63
CA VAL A 19 -1.24 7.71 -2.68
C VAL A 19 -2.42 8.68 -2.69
N GLY A 20 -3.65 8.16 -2.62
CA GLY A 20 -4.86 8.98 -2.59
C GLY A 20 -4.90 9.95 -1.39
N ILE A 21 -4.51 9.49 -0.21
CA ILE A 21 -4.38 10.32 0.99
C ILE A 21 -3.39 11.47 0.78
N PHE A 22 -2.21 11.19 0.22
CA PHE A 22 -1.21 12.23 0.00
C PHE A 22 -1.64 13.23 -1.07
N LEU A 23 -2.30 12.78 -2.14
CA LEU A 23 -2.88 13.66 -3.15
C LEU A 23 -3.98 14.55 -2.55
N MET A 24 -4.87 13.98 -1.74
CA MET A 24 -5.94 14.73 -1.08
C MET A 24 -5.37 15.82 -0.15
N HIS A 25 -4.37 15.50 0.65
CA HIS A 25 -3.76 16.47 1.56
C HIS A 25 -2.88 17.52 0.85
N SER A 26 -2.21 17.15 -0.25
CA SER A 26 -1.34 18.07 -1.01
C SER A 26 -2.11 19.04 -1.91
N TYR A 27 -3.36 18.71 -2.26
CA TYR A 27 -4.24 19.57 -3.04
C TYR A 27 -4.36 20.97 -2.43
N ALA A 28 -4.21 22.02 -3.25
CA ALA A 28 -4.16 23.40 -2.77
C ALA A 28 -5.43 23.86 -2.03
N GLY A 29 -6.59 23.32 -2.41
CA GLY A 29 -7.86 23.57 -1.71
C GLY A 29 -8.16 22.59 -0.57
N SER A 30 -7.22 21.73 -0.19
CA SER A 30 -7.41 20.82 0.94
C SER A 30 -7.48 21.62 2.24
N TRP A 31 -8.22 21.10 3.22
CA TRP A 31 -8.28 21.72 4.55
C TRP A 31 -6.89 21.89 5.15
N LEU A 32 -5.99 20.93 4.93
CA LEU A 32 -4.62 20.99 5.43
C LEU A 32 -3.87 22.21 4.88
N ARG A 33 -4.09 22.55 3.60
CA ARG A 33 -3.43 23.67 2.91
C ARG A 33 -4.14 25.00 3.15
N SER A 34 -5.46 25.00 3.36
CA SER A 34 -6.27 26.22 3.46
C SER A 34 -6.58 26.67 4.89
N SER A 35 -6.41 25.83 5.91
CA SER A 35 -6.82 26.13 7.29
C SER A 35 -5.84 26.99 8.09
N GLY A 36 -4.61 27.21 7.60
CA GLY A 36 -3.53 27.85 8.36
C GLY A 36 -2.92 26.96 9.45
N VAL A 37 -3.38 25.71 9.62
CA VAL A 37 -2.87 24.79 10.66
C VAL A 37 -1.37 24.52 10.50
N THR A 38 -0.85 24.58 9.28
CA THR A 38 0.56 24.36 8.97
C THR A 38 1.49 25.49 9.40
N ASP A 39 0.94 26.64 9.79
CA ASP A 39 1.70 27.77 10.33
C ASP A 39 2.18 27.48 11.76
N ASN A 40 1.50 26.55 12.45
CA ASN A 40 1.92 26.04 13.75
C ASN A 40 3.03 24.98 13.58
N LEU A 41 4.19 25.23 14.20
CA LEU A 41 5.35 24.34 14.12
C LEU A 41 5.05 22.91 14.60
N TRP A 42 4.31 22.76 15.71
CA TRP A 42 3.99 21.46 16.28
C TRP A 42 3.03 20.68 15.39
N ALA A 43 1.99 21.34 14.88
CA ALA A 43 1.09 20.71 13.93
C ALA A 43 1.85 20.20 12.70
N ARG A 44 2.73 21.03 12.13
CA ARG A 44 3.58 20.63 11.00
C ARG A 44 4.48 19.44 11.32
N ALA A 45 5.11 19.44 12.50
CA ALA A 45 5.93 18.32 12.95
C ALA A 45 5.11 17.03 13.09
N THR A 46 3.90 17.10 13.66
CA THR A 46 2.98 15.96 13.77
C THR A 46 2.55 15.43 12.40
N ILE A 47 2.23 16.33 11.45
CA ILE A 47 1.86 15.94 10.08
C ILE A 47 3.01 15.20 9.40
N ILE A 48 4.24 15.71 9.52
CA ILE A 48 5.44 15.07 8.95
C ILE A 48 5.67 13.70 9.60
N ALA A 49 5.63 13.62 10.94
CA ALA A 49 5.80 12.37 11.66
C ALA A 49 4.74 11.33 11.29
N TRP A 50 3.48 11.75 11.13
CA TRP A 50 2.41 10.87 10.67
C TRP A 50 2.65 10.39 9.23
N ALA A 51 3.01 11.29 8.31
CA ALA A 51 3.30 10.93 6.92
C ALA A 51 4.48 9.95 6.82
N ASP A 52 5.52 10.16 7.63
CA ASP A 52 6.68 9.27 7.73
C ASP A 52 6.29 7.89 8.26
N LEU A 53 5.52 7.84 9.35
CA LEU A 53 5.03 6.58 9.93
C LEU A 53 4.17 5.78 8.94
N MET A 54 3.24 6.44 8.25
CA MET A 54 2.37 5.80 7.26
C MET A 54 3.17 5.29 6.06
N SER A 55 4.14 6.08 5.59
CA SER A 55 5.03 5.70 4.48
C SER A 55 5.89 4.50 4.85
N THR A 56 6.55 4.56 6.01
CA THR A 56 7.40 3.47 6.52
C THR A 56 6.58 2.20 6.72
N SER A 57 5.39 2.30 7.30
CA SER A 57 4.50 1.15 7.49
C SER A 57 4.08 0.51 6.18
N THR A 58 3.77 1.33 5.17
CA THR A 58 3.41 0.86 3.82
C THR A 58 4.61 0.19 3.14
N ILE A 59 5.80 0.79 3.22
CA ILE A 59 7.04 0.21 2.66
C ILE A 59 7.34 -1.15 3.30
N VAL A 60 7.30 -1.23 4.63
CA VAL A 60 7.52 -2.49 5.35
C VAL A 60 6.50 -3.54 4.95
N LEU A 61 5.23 -3.17 4.75
CA LEU A 61 4.22 -4.09 4.23
C LEU A 61 4.65 -4.63 2.86
N PHE A 62 4.98 -3.77 1.89
CA PHE A 62 5.44 -4.20 0.56
C PHE A 62 6.74 -5.01 0.59
N MET A 63 7.61 -4.84 1.57
CA MET A 63 8.79 -5.71 1.72
C MET A 63 8.44 -7.13 2.21
N ARG A 64 7.26 -7.34 2.80
CA ARG A 64 6.85 -8.62 3.38
C ARG A 64 6.13 -9.55 2.41
N TYR A 65 5.54 -9.05 1.32
CA TYR A 65 4.71 -9.89 0.44
C TYR A 65 5.46 -11.12 -0.12
N PRO A 66 6.76 -11.06 -0.49
CA PRO A 66 7.44 -12.25 -1.01
C PRO A 66 7.54 -13.35 0.04
N ALA A 67 7.81 -13.00 1.30
CA ALA A 67 7.90 -13.96 2.39
C ALA A 67 6.52 -14.55 2.75
N GLU A 68 5.45 -13.76 2.65
CA GLU A 68 4.07 -14.23 2.84
C GLU A 68 3.69 -15.23 1.75
N ASP A 69 4.03 -14.95 0.50
CA ASP A 69 3.75 -15.83 -0.63
C ASP A 69 4.59 -17.13 -0.59
N GLU A 70 5.87 -17.05 -0.20
CA GLU A 70 6.67 -18.25 0.08
C GLU A 70 6.07 -19.11 1.20
N MET A 71 5.50 -18.49 2.24
CA MET A 71 4.78 -19.20 3.29
C MET A 71 3.52 -19.86 2.73
N MET A 72 2.74 -19.17 1.90
CA MET A 72 1.57 -19.77 1.21
C MET A 72 1.98 -20.96 0.34
N LYS A 73 3.08 -20.84 -0.41
CA LYS A 73 3.63 -21.96 -1.19
C LYS A 73 4.00 -23.16 -0.32
N LYS A 74 4.60 -22.93 0.85
CA LYS A 74 4.97 -24.01 1.78
C LYS A 74 3.76 -24.73 2.36
N GLU A 75 2.71 -23.99 2.71
CA GLU A 75 1.50 -24.55 3.32
C GLU A 75 0.60 -25.29 2.31
N PHE A 76 0.40 -24.71 1.12
CA PHE A 76 -0.57 -25.21 0.13
C PHE A 76 0.06 -25.99 -1.04
N GLY A 77 1.37 -25.91 -1.23
CA GLY A 77 2.12 -26.71 -2.21
C GLY A 77 1.56 -26.61 -3.63
N LYS A 78 1.07 -27.73 -4.17
CA LYS A 78 0.57 -27.84 -5.55
C LYS A 78 -0.63 -26.94 -5.83
N GLU A 79 -1.55 -26.77 -4.88
CA GLU A 79 -2.72 -25.92 -5.07
C GLU A 79 -2.30 -24.46 -5.27
N TRP A 80 -1.27 -24.03 -4.52
CA TRP A 80 -0.68 -22.71 -4.70
C TRP A 80 0.02 -22.59 -6.05
N GLU A 81 0.80 -23.60 -6.49
CA GLU A 81 1.49 -23.55 -7.79
C GLU A 81 0.51 -23.47 -8.97
N GLU A 82 -0.58 -24.23 -8.92
CA GLU A 82 -1.63 -24.19 -9.95
C GLU A 82 -2.37 -22.84 -9.96
N TRP A 83 -2.64 -22.28 -8.77
CA TRP A 83 -3.27 -20.98 -8.65
C TRP A 83 -2.34 -19.84 -9.11
N ALA A 84 -1.09 -19.82 -8.65
CA ALA A 84 -0.08 -18.83 -9.03
C ALA A 84 0.24 -18.88 -10.54
N GLY A 85 0.16 -20.06 -11.17
CA GLY A 85 0.26 -20.19 -12.63
C GLY A 85 -0.87 -19.51 -13.40
N ARG A 86 -2.07 -19.39 -12.79
CA ARG A 86 -3.22 -18.69 -13.37
C ARG A 86 -3.21 -17.19 -13.06
N VAL A 87 -2.79 -16.80 -11.86
CA VAL A 87 -2.80 -15.42 -11.39
C VAL A 87 -1.39 -14.85 -11.50
N LYS A 88 -1.04 -14.29 -12.66
CA LYS A 88 0.37 -13.98 -12.98
C LYS A 88 0.91 -12.68 -12.36
N TYR A 89 0.05 -11.83 -11.81
CA TYR A 89 0.41 -10.51 -11.35
C TYR A 89 0.53 -10.49 -9.83
N TRP A 90 1.59 -9.89 -9.31
CA TRP A 90 1.79 -9.80 -7.86
C TRP A 90 0.92 -8.73 -7.21
N LEU A 91 1.00 -7.51 -7.76
CA LEU A 91 0.42 -6.30 -7.17
C LEU A 91 -0.37 -5.48 -8.19
N ILE A 92 0.18 -5.25 -9.38
CA ILE A 92 -0.43 -4.38 -10.39
C ILE A 92 -0.66 -5.19 -11.66
N PRO A 93 -1.90 -5.28 -12.17
CA PRO A 93 -2.17 -5.95 -13.44
C PRO A 93 -1.35 -5.30 -14.56
N GLY A 94 -0.61 -6.14 -15.30
CA GLY A 94 0.27 -5.69 -16.39
C GLY A 94 1.72 -5.40 -15.97
N ILE A 95 2.04 -5.45 -14.67
CA ILE A 95 3.42 -5.37 -14.15
C ILE A 95 3.76 -6.71 -13.49
N TYR A 96 4.86 -7.33 -13.94
CA TYR A 96 5.37 -8.60 -13.41
C TYR A 96 6.34 -8.38 -12.26
#